data_AF-A0A7M7P1C6-F1
#
_entry.id   AF-A0A7M7P1C6-F1
#
_cell.length_a   1.000
_cell.length_b   1.000
_cell.length_c   1.000
_cell.angle_alpha   90.00
_cell.angle_beta   90.00
_cell.angle_gamma   90.00
#
_symmetry.space_group_name_H-M   'P 1'
#
loop_
_entity.id
_entity.type
_entity.pdbx_description
1 polymer ?
#
loop_
_entity_poly.entity_id
_entity_poly.type
_entity_poly.pdbx_seq_one_letter_code
_entity_poly.pdbx_strand_id
1 'polypeptide(L)'
;MREEIQRRRQEAEAKRNKAEEENQTMYSIPKYNIAENIARAKQEKMQTSAEMMAEREKRVEENIPQIRISAHDSEERLREIAEILHAKLVEVYSDMYDLEQRKERQEYDLNEMNARIKDLAKHKTVKVTPVDQGHVSMLKEKGFTFDDKAAKQKQNVDLKASLPSTGHIADRLQKLQNNLKKDAETPDKNVKKEPIKITYSTPEQLKEDLEANKRDAEKFKQQREENRKKREVEMSKMEQLQEERQKKAEEERKKQAEERERLKREKEEKEKARRNMMNPSGAPINISKVVSQQKAKNREQTLADRVPTMTISSTTTEAELRNFANDLYNQLKTTLGDVFDLDEQKKKNEYYIHITVFTES
;
A
#
# COMPACT_ATOMS: atom_id res chain seq x y z
N MET A 1 -2.24 -33.07 50.43
CA MET A 1 -2.90 -31.78 50.78
C MET A 1 -2.37 -30.61 49.95
N ARG A 2 -1.05 -30.42 49.79
CA ARG A 2 -0.49 -29.37 48.91
C ARG A 2 -0.78 -29.58 47.41
N GLU A 3 -0.73 -30.82 46.94
CA GLU A 3 -1.01 -31.18 45.53
C GLU A 3 -2.49 -30.98 45.15
N GLU A 4 -3.41 -31.35 46.03
CA GLU A 4 -4.86 -31.12 45.86
C GLU A 4 -5.20 -29.62 45.74
N ILE A 5 -4.52 -28.77 46.51
CA ILE A 5 -4.69 -27.31 46.46
C ILE A 5 -4.14 -26.74 45.15
N GLN A 6 -3.01 -27.27 44.65
CA GLN A 6 -2.47 -26.87 43.35
C GLN A 6 -3.38 -27.29 42.19
N ARG A 7 -3.94 -28.50 42.23
CA ARG A 7 -4.88 -28.98 41.20
C ARG A 7 -6.14 -28.13 41.14
N ARG A 8 -6.71 -27.77 42.30
CA ARG A 8 -7.86 -26.85 42.37
C ARG A 8 -7.55 -25.44 41.88
N ARG A 9 -6.33 -24.94 42.08
CA ARG A 9 -5.90 -23.65 41.52
C ARG A 9 -5.78 -23.71 40.01
N GLN A 10 -5.20 -24.77 39.46
CA GLN A 10 -5.08 -24.96 38.00
C GLN A 10 -6.45 -25.14 37.33
N GLU A 11 -7.38 -25.90 37.92
CA GLU A 11 -8.75 -26.03 37.39
C GLU A 11 -9.52 -24.69 37.44
N ALA A 12 -9.32 -23.88 38.49
CA ALA A 12 -9.93 -22.56 38.60
C ALA A 12 -9.36 -21.57 37.57
N GLU A 13 -8.05 -21.61 37.33
CA GLU A 13 -7.36 -20.76 36.33
C GLU A 13 -7.75 -21.17 34.91
N ALA A 14 -7.84 -22.47 34.61
CA ALA A 14 -8.33 -22.97 33.33
C ALA A 14 -9.79 -22.56 33.07
N LYS A 15 -10.64 -22.57 34.09
CA LYS A 15 -12.02 -22.07 33.97
C LYS A 15 -12.10 -20.56 33.72
N ARG A 16 -11.19 -19.77 34.31
CA ARG A 16 -11.13 -18.32 34.06
C ARG A 16 -10.65 -18.01 32.65
N ASN A 17 -9.59 -18.67 32.18
CA ASN A 17 -9.07 -18.48 30.83
C ASN A 17 -10.11 -18.87 29.77
N LYS A 18 -10.81 -20.00 29.97
CA LYS A 18 -11.88 -20.42 29.05
C LYS A 18 -13.06 -19.42 29.02
N ALA A 19 -13.44 -18.89 30.18
CA ALA A 19 -14.48 -17.86 30.25
C ALA A 19 -14.05 -16.53 29.62
N GLU A 20 -12.76 -16.17 29.68
CA GLU A 20 -12.21 -14.99 29.01
C GLU A 20 -12.15 -15.18 27.48
N GLU A 21 -11.76 -16.34 26.98
CA GLU A 21 -11.81 -16.67 25.54
C GLU A 21 -13.25 -16.66 24.99
N GLU A 22 -14.20 -17.23 25.73
CA GLU A 22 -15.63 -17.21 25.38
C GLU A 22 -16.20 -15.78 25.39
N ASN A 23 -15.78 -14.93 26.34
CA ASN A 23 -16.16 -13.51 26.36
C ASN A 23 -15.53 -12.72 25.18
N GLN A 24 -14.27 -13.01 24.85
CA GLN A 24 -13.55 -12.31 23.80
C GLN A 24 -14.12 -12.64 22.40
N THR A 25 -14.65 -13.85 22.21
CA THR A 25 -15.34 -14.26 20.99
C THR A 25 -16.79 -13.73 20.92
N MET A 26 -17.52 -13.72 22.04
CA MET A 26 -18.92 -13.26 22.11
C MET A 26 -19.08 -11.75 21.88
N TYR A 27 -18.10 -10.92 22.25
CA TYR A 27 -18.12 -9.46 22.05
C TYR A 27 -17.22 -8.97 20.92
N SER A 28 -16.68 -9.86 20.09
CA SER A 28 -15.97 -9.43 18.88
C SER A 28 -16.97 -8.96 17.83
N ILE A 29 -17.02 -7.64 17.61
CA ILE A 29 -17.72 -7.04 16.47
C ILE A 29 -17.18 -7.73 15.21
N PRO A 30 -18.01 -8.28 14.30
CA PRO A 30 -17.54 -8.84 13.06
C PRO A 30 -16.70 -7.79 12.35
N LYS A 31 -15.39 -8.02 12.27
CA LYS A 31 -14.52 -7.16 11.48
C LYS A 31 -14.89 -7.42 10.04
N TYR A 32 -15.76 -6.59 9.46
CA TYR A 32 -15.92 -6.53 8.02
C TYR A 32 -14.51 -6.40 7.44
N ASN A 33 -14.08 -7.38 6.65
CA ASN A 33 -12.76 -7.36 6.06
C ASN A 33 -12.77 -6.41 4.86
N ILE A 34 -12.87 -5.12 5.18
CA ILE A 34 -12.91 -4.01 4.22
C ILE A 34 -11.67 -4.09 3.31
N ALA A 35 -10.53 -4.57 3.84
CA ALA A 35 -9.33 -4.79 3.05
C ALA A 35 -9.51 -5.87 1.96
N GLU A 36 -10.15 -7.00 2.27
CA GLU A 36 -10.47 -8.04 1.28
C GLU A 36 -11.50 -7.57 0.25
N ASN A 37 -12.52 -6.81 0.66
CA ASN A 37 -13.51 -6.27 -0.26
C ASN A 37 -12.89 -5.21 -1.19
N ILE A 38 -12.00 -4.36 -0.69
CA ILE A 38 -11.23 -3.41 -1.50
C ILE A 38 -10.27 -4.16 -2.44
N ALA A 39 -9.60 -5.20 -1.96
CA ALA A 39 -8.71 -6.02 -2.79
C ALA A 39 -9.47 -6.72 -3.92
N ARG A 40 -10.66 -7.27 -3.61
CA ARG A 40 -11.55 -7.90 -4.59
C ARG A 40 -12.08 -6.89 -5.61
N ALA A 41 -12.55 -5.73 -5.17
CA ALA A 41 -13.02 -4.66 -6.07
C ALA A 41 -11.89 -4.13 -6.97
N LYS A 42 -10.64 -4.09 -6.48
CA LYS A 42 -9.47 -3.78 -7.31
C LYS A 42 -9.20 -4.88 -8.34
N GLN A 43 -9.32 -6.14 -7.95
CA GLN A 43 -9.08 -7.28 -8.83
C GLN A 43 -10.18 -7.45 -9.90
N GLU A 44 -11.44 -7.21 -9.55
CA GLU A 44 -12.60 -7.29 -10.46
C GLU A 44 -12.65 -6.12 -11.46
N LYS A 45 -12.09 -4.95 -11.11
CA LYS A 45 -12.02 -3.79 -12.02
C LYS A 45 -10.82 -3.79 -12.95
N MET A 46 -9.77 -4.57 -12.66
CA MET A 46 -8.63 -4.68 -13.54
C MET A 46 -8.91 -5.76 -14.57
N GLN A 47 -9.07 -5.37 -15.84
CA GLN A 47 -9.00 -6.32 -16.94
C GLN A 47 -7.74 -7.17 -16.79
N THR A 48 -7.89 -8.47 -17.01
CA THR A 48 -6.76 -9.38 -16.97
C THR A 48 -5.75 -8.99 -18.05
N SER A 49 -4.47 -9.33 -17.85
CA SER A 49 -3.45 -9.02 -18.85
C SER A 49 -3.76 -9.63 -20.23
N ALA A 50 -4.45 -10.77 -20.25
CA ALA A 50 -4.89 -11.42 -21.49
C ALA A 50 -5.99 -10.64 -22.20
N GLU A 51 -6.98 -10.15 -21.45
CA GLU A 51 -8.06 -9.30 -22.00
C GLU A 51 -7.51 -7.98 -22.53
N MET A 52 -6.59 -7.32 -21.81
CA MET A 52 -5.95 -6.09 -22.30
C MET A 52 -5.15 -6.34 -23.59
N MET A 53 -4.44 -7.46 -23.70
CA MET A 53 -3.70 -7.82 -24.92
C MET A 53 -4.63 -8.09 -26.10
N ALA A 54 -5.74 -8.80 -25.88
CA ALA A 54 -6.74 -9.06 -26.91
C ALA A 54 -7.44 -7.76 -27.38
N GLU A 55 -7.76 -6.87 -26.44
CA GLU A 55 -8.34 -5.57 -26.76
C GLU A 55 -7.34 -4.66 -27.49
N ARG A 56 -6.06 -4.69 -27.09
CA ARG A 56 -4.96 -4.02 -27.80
C ARG A 56 -4.89 -4.48 -29.24
N GLU A 57 -4.83 -5.80 -29.47
CA GLU A 57 -4.73 -6.37 -30.82
C GLU A 57 -5.95 -6.01 -31.66
N LYS A 58 -7.16 -6.12 -31.10
CA LYS A 58 -8.39 -5.73 -31.78
C LYS A 58 -8.39 -4.25 -32.17
N ARG A 59 -8.00 -3.35 -31.26
CA ARG A 59 -7.99 -1.91 -31.53
C ARG A 59 -6.90 -1.53 -32.54
N VAL A 60 -5.76 -2.20 -32.50
CA VAL A 60 -4.71 -2.02 -33.52
C VAL A 60 -5.22 -2.44 -34.89
N GLU A 61 -5.89 -3.59 -35.01
CA GLU A 61 -6.46 -4.10 -36.26
C GLU A 61 -7.58 -3.19 -36.81
N GLU A 62 -8.41 -2.60 -35.93
CA GLU A 62 -9.47 -1.67 -36.33
C GLU A 62 -8.93 -0.32 -36.86
N ASN A 63 -7.76 0.13 -36.37
CA ASN A 63 -7.22 1.46 -36.68
C ASN A 63 -6.10 1.45 -37.74
N ILE A 64 -5.53 0.29 -38.06
CA ILE A 64 -4.56 0.18 -39.14
C ILE A 64 -5.28 0.22 -40.50
N PRO A 65 -4.76 0.95 -41.50
CA PRO A 65 -5.31 0.92 -42.84
C PRO A 65 -5.34 -0.51 -43.40
N GLN A 66 -6.49 -0.95 -43.92
CA GLN A 66 -6.64 -2.26 -44.56
C GLN A 66 -5.98 -2.28 -45.95
N ILE A 67 -4.67 -2.13 -45.97
CA ILE A 67 -3.86 -2.14 -47.18
C ILE A 67 -3.20 -3.51 -47.28
N ARG A 68 -3.44 -4.21 -48.38
CA ARG A 68 -2.72 -5.46 -48.70
C ARG A 68 -1.61 -5.14 -49.67
N ILE A 69 -0.36 -5.36 -49.25
CA ILE A 69 0.82 -5.27 -50.10
C ILE A 69 0.96 -6.61 -50.83
N SER A 70 0.57 -6.66 -52.09
CA SER A 70 0.60 -7.86 -52.94
C SER A 70 1.93 -7.95 -53.69
N ALA A 71 2.48 -9.16 -53.84
CA ALA A 71 3.72 -9.42 -54.59
C ALA A 71 3.70 -8.96 -56.06
N HIS A 72 2.53 -8.61 -56.61
CA HIS A 72 2.35 -8.13 -57.98
C HIS A 72 1.89 -6.67 -58.07
N ASP A 73 1.94 -5.91 -56.96
CA ASP A 73 1.66 -4.48 -57.00
C ASP A 73 2.71 -3.75 -57.84
N SER A 74 2.26 -2.85 -58.72
CA SER A 74 3.14 -1.99 -59.52
C SER A 74 3.92 -1.00 -58.66
N GLU A 75 5.02 -0.47 -59.19
CA GLU A 75 5.82 0.56 -58.50
C GLU A 75 4.98 1.78 -58.10
N GLU A 76 4.11 2.25 -59.00
CA GLU A 76 3.19 3.37 -58.71
C GLU A 76 2.26 3.06 -57.54
N ARG A 77 1.71 1.84 -57.50
CA ARG A 77 0.83 1.40 -56.40
C ARG A 77 1.60 1.31 -55.08
N LEU A 78 2.83 0.82 -55.10
CA LEU A 78 3.66 0.73 -53.90
C LEU A 78 4.04 2.12 -53.37
N ARG A 79 4.27 3.10 -54.25
CA ARG A 79 4.48 4.50 -53.83
C ARG A 79 3.24 5.08 -53.16
N GLU A 80 2.06 4.90 -53.75
CA GLU A 80 0.79 5.35 -53.17
C GLU A 80 0.56 4.72 -51.78
N ILE A 81 0.82 3.41 -51.64
CA ILE A 81 0.71 2.72 -50.36
C ILE A 81 1.69 3.30 -49.33
N ALA A 82 2.94 3.52 -49.71
CA ALA A 82 3.95 4.09 -48.82
C ALA A 82 3.57 5.51 -48.36
N GLU A 83 3.04 6.34 -49.26
CA GLU A 83 2.53 7.67 -48.95
C GLU A 83 1.38 7.65 -47.94
N ILE A 84 0.40 6.75 -48.15
CA ILE A 84 -0.74 6.59 -47.23
C ILE A 84 -0.26 6.14 -45.84
N LEU A 85 0.62 5.13 -45.78
CA LEU A 85 1.15 4.60 -44.52
C LEU A 85 1.99 5.64 -43.79
N HIS A 86 2.84 6.37 -44.51
CA HIS A 86 3.66 7.44 -43.95
C HIS A 86 2.79 8.58 -43.40
N ALA A 87 1.79 9.04 -44.15
CA ALA A 87 0.86 10.07 -43.69
C ALA A 87 0.11 9.64 -42.42
N LYS A 88 -0.33 8.38 -42.37
CA LYS A 88 -1.00 7.84 -41.17
C LYS A 88 -0.04 7.72 -39.99
N LEU A 89 1.21 7.34 -40.23
CA LEU A 89 2.23 7.25 -39.20
C LEU A 89 2.55 8.62 -38.58
N VAL A 90 2.61 9.68 -39.39
CA VAL A 90 2.75 11.06 -38.91
C VAL A 90 1.59 11.45 -37.98
N GLU A 91 0.35 11.13 -38.37
CA GLU A 91 -0.85 11.40 -37.57
C GLU A 91 -0.79 10.66 -36.21
N VAL A 92 -0.47 9.37 -36.22
CA VAL A 92 -0.42 8.54 -35.01
C VAL A 92 0.70 9.00 -34.06
N TYR A 93 1.89 9.31 -34.57
CA TYR A 93 2.96 9.88 -33.74
C TYR A 93 2.58 11.24 -33.15
N SER A 94 1.79 12.03 -33.88
CA SER A 94 1.26 13.30 -33.39
C SER A 94 0.32 13.09 -32.21
N ASP A 95 -0.62 12.15 -32.33
CA ASP A 95 -1.56 11.82 -31.27
C ASP A 95 -0.84 11.25 -30.05
N MET A 96 0.18 10.41 -30.29
CA MET A 96 1.03 9.86 -29.24
C MET A 96 1.76 10.95 -28.47
N TYR A 97 2.34 11.95 -29.15
CA TYR A 97 2.97 13.09 -28.51
C TYR A 97 1.99 13.86 -27.61
N ASP A 98 0.78 14.13 -28.10
CA ASP A 98 -0.23 14.83 -27.32
C ASP A 98 -0.67 14.01 -26.08
N LEU A 99 -0.76 12.68 -26.20
CA LEU A 99 -1.03 11.79 -25.09
C LEU A 99 0.10 11.75 -24.07
N GLU A 100 1.36 11.66 -24.50
CA GLU A 100 2.55 11.71 -23.64
C GLU A 100 2.56 13.02 -22.82
N GLN A 101 2.30 14.16 -23.45
CA GLN A 101 2.23 15.46 -22.78
C GLN A 101 1.09 15.56 -21.75
N ARG A 102 -0.07 14.99 -22.06
CA ARG A 102 -1.20 14.91 -21.10
C ARG A 102 -0.86 14.00 -19.92
N LYS A 103 -0.24 12.85 -20.19
CA LYS A 103 0.18 11.90 -19.15
C LYS A 103 1.19 12.55 -18.19
N GLU A 104 2.21 13.22 -18.72
CA GLU A 104 3.20 13.97 -17.93
C GLU A 104 2.52 15.00 -17.02
N ARG A 105 1.50 15.70 -17.53
CA ARG A 105 0.73 16.65 -16.72
C ARG A 105 -0.08 15.97 -15.61
N GLN A 106 -0.75 14.86 -15.92
CA GLN A 106 -1.50 14.09 -14.92
C GLN A 106 -0.59 13.54 -13.82
N GLU A 107 0.61 13.08 -14.18
CA GLU A 107 1.61 12.63 -13.20
C GLU A 107 2.09 13.76 -12.30
N TYR A 108 2.30 14.96 -12.86
CA TYR A 108 2.59 16.16 -12.06
C TYR A 108 1.47 16.46 -11.07
N ASP A 109 0.22 16.50 -11.53
CA ASP A 109 -0.93 16.81 -10.70
C ASP A 109 -1.10 15.74 -9.58
N LEU A 110 -0.90 14.45 -9.89
CA LEU A 110 -0.90 13.35 -8.91
C LEU A 110 0.21 13.52 -7.85
N ASN A 111 1.43 13.85 -8.29
CA ASN A 111 2.56 14.06 -7.38
C ASN A 111 2.32 15.26 -6.45
N GLU A 112 1.75 16.35 -6.98
CA GLU A 112 1.37 17.51 -6.19
C GLU A 112 0.29 17.17 -5.15
N MET A 113 -0.78 16.47 -5.56
CA MET A 113 -1.83 16.04 -4.63
C MET A 113 -1.29 15.13 -3.53
N ASN A 114 -0.45 14.15 -3.88
CA ASN A 114 0.19 13.27 -2.91
C ASN A 114 1.09 14.04 -1.92
N ALA A 115 1.81 15.06 -2.39
CA ALA A 115 2.60 15.92 -1.53
C ALA A 115 1.70 16.70 -0.56
N ARG A 116 0.61 17.29 -1.04
CA ARG A 116 -0.37 18.01 -0.20
C ARG A 116 -1.02 17.09 0.83
N ILE A 117 -1.41 15.88 0.46
CA ILE A 117 -1.98 14.88 1.38
C ILE A 117 -0.95 14.51 2.46
N LYS A 118 0.30 14.28 2.06
CA LYS A 118 1.38 13.98 3.00
C LYS A 118 1.61 15.12 3.99
N ASP A 119 1.51 16.37 3.55
CA ASP A 119 1.63 17.53 4.42
C ASP A 119 0.43 17.68 5.36
N LEU A 120 -0.81 17.51 4.87
CA LEU A 120 -2.01 17.48 5.71
C LEU A 120 -1.96 16.37 6.77
N ALA A 121 -1.47 15.18 6.41
CA ALA A 121 -1.31 14.06 7.34
C ALA A 121 -0.30 14.36 8.47
N LYS A 122 0.76 15.15 8.20
CA LYS A 122 1.69 15.60 9.25
C LYS A 122 0.99 16.51 10.26
N HIS A 123 0.08 17.37 9.79
CA HIS A 123 -0.64 18.34 10.63
C HIS A 123 -1.85 17.76 11.39
N LYS A 124 -2.32 16.54 11.07
CA LYS A 124 -3.35 15.82 11.84
C LYS A 124 -2.90 15.43 13.28
N THR A 125 -1.64 15.64 13.63
CA THR A 125 -1.09 15.36 14.97
C THR A 125 -0.87 16.60 15.85
N VAL A 126 -1.69 17.66 15.69
CA VAL A 126 -1.97 18.49 16.87
C VAL A 126 -2.93 17.68 17.75
N LYS A 127 -2.37 16.72 18.50
CA LYS A 127 -3.02 16.26 19.72
C LYS A 127 -3.23 17.54 20.52
N VAL A 128 -4.49 17.94 20.72
CA VAL A 128 -4.83 18.82 21.83
C VAL A 128 -4.24 18.12 23.05
N THR A 129 -3.10 18.60 23.52
CA THR A 129 -2.59 18.16 24.80
C THR A 129 -3.72 18.46 25.78
N PRO A 130 -4.21 17.48 26.55
CA PRO A 130 -4.99 17.83 27.71
C PRO A 130 -4.05 18.72 28.53
N VAL A 131 -4.39 20.01 28.62
CA VAL A 131 -3.67 20.94 29.47
C VAL A 131 -3.62 20.27 30.84
N ASP A 132 -2.41 19.92 31.26
CA ASP A 132 -2.17 19.36 32.59
C ASP A 132 -2.89 20.28 33.57
N GLN A 133 -3.75 19.70 34.40
CA GLN A 133 -4.61 20.40 35.36
C GLN A 133 -3.77 21.03 36.51
N GLY A 134 -2.70 21.74 36.18
CA GLY A 134 -1.81 22.43 37.10
C GLY A 134 -1.71 23.94 36.88
N HIS A 135 -2.24 24.48 35.77
CA HIS A 135 -2.09 25.92 35.45
C HIS A 135 -3.40 26.71 35.33
N VAL A 136 -4.55 26.12 35.70
CA VAL A 136 -5.84 26.84 35.73
C VAL A 136 -6.04 27.64 37.03
N SER A 137 -4.97 27.99 37.76
CA SER A 137 -5.05 28.89 38.92
C SER A 137 -4.95 30.37 38.55
N MET A 138 -4.48 30.71 37.34
CA MET A 138 -4.22 32.10 36.94
C MET A 138 -5.30 32.74 36.05
N LEU A 139 -6.35 31.99 35.69
CA LEU A 139 -7.48 32.49 34.87
C LEU A 139 -8.78 32.69 35.65
N LYS A 140 -8.74 32.64 36.99
CA LYS A 140 -9.90 32.96 37.84
C LYS A 140 -9.99 34.44 38.24
N GLU A 141 -9.00 35.24 37.90
CA GLU A 141 -8.96 36.67 38.30
C GLU A 141 -9.63 37.62 37.29
N LYS A 142 -10.05 37.12 36.13
CA LYS A 142 -10.77 37.92 35.12
C LYS A 142 -12.11 37.30 34.74
N GLY A 143 -13.04 37.29 35.70
CA GLY A 143 -14.46 37.58 35.51
C GLY A 143 -15.28 36.82 34.44
N PHE A 144 -14.85 35.65 33.97
CA PHE A 144 -15.61 34.89 32.96
C PHE A 144 -16.19 33.60 33.57
N THR A 145 -17.42 33.67 34.07
CA THR A 145 -18.18 32.50 34.52
C THR A 145 -19.15 32.07 33.42
N PHE A 146 -18.92 30.90 32.83
CA PHE A 146 -19.96 30.16 32.11
C PHE A 146 -20.54 29.10 33.06
N ASP A 147 -21.85 29.18 33.31
CA ASP A 147 -22.59 28.30 34.20
C ASP A 147 -22.72 26.88 33.65
N ASP A 148 -21.82 25.99 34.09
CA ASP A 148 -21.71 24.60 33.66
C ASP A 148 -22.65 23.62 34.43
N LYS A 149 -23.75 24.13 34.99
CA LYS A 149 -24.68 23.33 35.81
C LYS A 149 -25.85 22.71 35.04
N ALA A 150 -26.18 23.20 33.84
CA ALA A 150 -27.29 22.66 33.04
C ALA A 150 -26.88 21.46 32.16
N ALA A 151 -25.61 21.33 31.78
CA ALA A 151 -25.15 20.29 30.85
C ALA A 151 -24.90 18.92 31.53
N LYS A 152 -24.54 18.90 32.82
CA LYS A 152 -24.22 17.64 33.54
C LYS A 152 -25.46 16.87 34.02
N GLN A 153 -26.64 17.47 34.03
CA GLN A 153 -27.85 16.82 34.54
C GLN A 153 -28.60 16.02 33.46
N LYS A 154 -28.39 16.30 32.16
CA LYS A 154 -29.02 15.53 31.07
C LYS A 154 -28.24 14.26 30.67
N GLN A 155 -26.91 14.24 30.85
CA GLN A 155 -26.11 13.04 30.53
C GLN A 155 -26.21 11.90 31.57
N ASN A 156 -26.73 12.17 32.77
CA ASN A 156 -26.83 11.16 33.84
C ASN A 156 -28.18 10.43 33.90
N VAL A 157 -29.19 10.88 33.13
CA VAL A 157 -30.52 10.25 33.13
C VAL A 157 -30.59 9.12 32.10
N ASP A 158 -29.94 9.26 30.95
CA ASP A 158 -30.01 8.25 29.89
C ASP A 158 -29.12 7.01 30.12
N LEU A 159 -28.08 7.09 30.97
CA LEU A 159 -27.27 5.92 31.33
C LEU A 159 -27.92 4.98 32.35
N LYS A 160 -28.99 5.41 33.05
CA LYS A 160 -29.69 4.56 34.04
C LYS A 160 -30.86 3.76 33.46
N ALA A 161 -31.27 4.03 32.22
CA ALA A 161 -32.40 3.36 31.58
C ALA A 161 -32.02 2.10 30.77
N SER A 162 -30.72 1.81 30.57
CA SER A 162 -30.26 0.74 29.66
C SER A 162 -29.50 -0.42 30.32
N LEU A 163 -29.55 -0.58 31.65
CA LEU A 163 -28.97 -1.74 32.32
C LEU A 163 -30.07 -2.66 32.86
N PRO A 164 -30.14 -3.93 32.42
CA PRO A 164 -31.06 -4.90 33.03
C PRO A 164 -30.67 -5.13 34.49
N SER A 165 -31.65 -4.85 35.37
CA SER A 165 -31.78 -5.17 36.80
C SER A 165 -30.67 -6.03 37.43
N THR A 166 -29.88 -5.43 38.32
CA THR A 166 -28.93 -6.09 39.24
C THR A 166 -29.59 -6.91 40.36
N GLY A 167 -30.90 -7.13 40.33
CA GLY A 167 -31.64 -7.88 41.37
C GLY A 167 -31.31 -9.38 41.43
N HIS A 168 -30.86 -10.00 40.32
CA HIS A 168 -30.67 -11.46 40.27
C HIS A 168 -29.31 -11.97 40.76
N ILE A 169 -28.34 -11.08 40.99
CA ILE A 169 -27.00 -11.45 41.46
C ILE A 169 -26.97 -11.57 42.99
N ALA A 170 -27.71 -10.70 43.69
CA ALA A 170 -27.83 -10.75 45.15
C ALA A 170 -28.53 -12.04 45.63
N ASP A 171 -29.63 -12.44 44.97
CA ASP A 171 -30.37 -13.67 45.30
C ASP A 171 -29.55 -14.96 45.04
N ARG A 172 -28.67 -14.95 44.03
CA ARG A 172 -27.77 -16.09 43.74
C ARG A 172 -26.64 -16.20 44.77
N LEU A 173 -26.11 -15.08 45.25
CA LEU A 173 -25.08 -15.06 46.30
C LEU A 173 -25.63 -15.55 47.64
N GLN A 174 -26.89 -15.22 47.97
CA GLN A 174 -27.52 -15.66 49.21
C GLN A 174 -27.86 -17.16 49.21
N LYS A 175 -28.26 -17.74 48.07
CA LYS A 175 -28.46 -19.20 47.93
C LYS A 175 -27.16 -20.00 48.06
N LEU A 176 -26.04 -19.47 47.56
CA LEU A 176 -24.73 -20.12 47.69
C LEU A 176 -24.23 -20.13 49.14
N GLN A 177 -24.42 -19.03 49.88
CA GLN A 177 -24.03 -18.97 51.30
C GLN A 177 -24.87 -19.90 52.20
N ASN A 178 -26.14 -20.14 51.85
CA ASN A 178 -27.00 -21.05 52.60
C ASN A 178 -26.69 -22.53 52.37
N ASN A 179 -26.17 -22.90 51.18
CA ASN A 179 -25.77 -24.28 50.88
C ASN A 179 -24.43 -24.64 51.55
N LEU A 180 -23.48 -23.71 51.61
CA LEU A 180 -22.20 -23.90 52.31
C LEU A 180 -22.32 -24.11 53.83
N LYS A 181 -23.44 -23.69 54.44
CA LYS A 181 -23.70 -23.92 55.88
C LYS A 181 -24.33 -25.29 56.17
N LYS A 182 -24.92 -25.97 55.17
CA LYS A 182 -25.54 -27.29 55.37
C LYS A 182 -24.54 -28.46 55.28
N ASP A 183 -23.42 -28.27 54.58
CA ASP A 183 -22.42 -29.33 54.38
C ASP A 183 -21.36 -29.43 55.51
N ALA A 184 -21.45 -28.56 56.53
CA ALA A 184 -20.51 -28.54 57.66
C ALA A 184 -20.96 -29.38 58.87
N GLU A 185 -22.18 -29.95 58.85
CA GLU A 185 -22.72 -30.76 59.95
C GLU A 185 -23.03 -32.19 59.48
N THR A 186 -22.00 -33.04 59.33
CA THR A 186 -22.08 -34.50 59.53
C THR A 186 -20.67 -35.10 59.54
N PRO A 187 -20.18 -35.65 60.67
CA PRO A 187 -18.88 -36.32 60.70
C PRO A 187 -19.07 -37.81 60.41
N ASP A 188 -18.76 -38.25 59.19
CA ASP A 188 -18.78 -39.68 58.88
C ASP A 188 -17.48 -40.36 59.34
N LYS A 189 -17.62 -41.23 60.35
CA LYS A 189 -16.55 -41.98 61.00
C LYS A 189 -16.40 -43.32 60.30
N ASN A 190 -15.46 -43.47 59.36
CA ASN A 190 -14.73 -44.74 59.13
C ASN A 190 -13.78 -44.64 57.93
N VAL A 191 -12.48 -44.44 58.16
CA VAL A 191 -11.44 -44.94 57.24
C VAL A 191 -10.25 -45.39 58.08
N LYS A 192 -10.02 -46.71 58.14
CA LYS A 192 -8.84 -47.31 58.74
C LYS A 192 -7.59 -46.88 57.95
N LYS A 193 -6.59 -46.31 58.63
CA LYS A 193 -5.30 -45.96 58.03
C LYS A 193 -4.38 -47.19 58.05
N GLU A 194 -4.04 -47.72 56.89
CA GLU A 194 -2.92 -48.64 56.75
C GLU A 194 -1.59 -47.86 56.71
N PRO A 195 -0.49 -48.41 57.27
CA PRO A 195 0.79 -47.72 57.27
C PRO A 195 1.44 -47.72 55.88
N ILE A 196 1.82 -46.53 55.42
CA ILE A 196 2.56 -46.31 54.16
C ILE A 196 3.94 -46.96 54.29
N LYS A 197 4.21 -47.99 53.46
CA LYS A 197 5.56 -48.54 53.29
C LYS A 197 6.38 -47.58 52.43
N ILE A 198 7.40 -46.97 53.01
CA ILE A 198 8.39 -46.16 52.28
C ILE A 198 9.43 -47.12 51.73
N THR A 199 9.44 -47.32 50.41
CA THR A 199 10.52 -48.02 49.69
C THR A 199 11.59 -47.01 49.29
N TYR A 200 12.84 -47.27 49.68
CA TYR A 200 14.00 -46.49 49.23
C TYR A 200 14.47 -47.01 47.86
N SER A 201 14.79 -46.10 46.93
CA SER A 201 15.35 -46.47 45.62
C SER A 201 16.67 -47.21 45.80
N THR A 202 16.87 -48.28 45.03
CA THR A 202 18.11 -49.06 45.10
C THR A 202 19.30 -48.28 44.52
N PRO A 203 20.55 -48.59 44.91
CA PRO A 203 21.73 -47.93 44.35
C PRO A 203 21.84 -47.99 42.82
N GLU A 204 21.23 -49.01 42.20
CA GLU A 204 21.16 -49.17 40.74
C GLU A 204 20.16 -48.20 40.11
N GLN A 205 18.97 -48.02 40.71
CA GLN A 205 17.98 -47.03 40.27
C GLN A 205 18.53 -45.61 40.37
N LEU A 206 19.28 -45.31 41.44
CA LEU A 206 19.94 -44.01 41.60
C LEU A 206 21.03 -43.76 40.54
N LYS A 207 21.74 -44.80 40.09
CA LYS A 207 22.71 -44.67 38.99
C LYS A 207 22.02 -44.44 37.65
N GLU A 208 20.92 -45.14 37.38
CA GLU A 208 20.13 -44.96 36.18
C GLU A 208 19.51 -43.55 36.10
N ASP A 209 18.95 -43.06 37.20
CA ASP A 209 18.42 -41.69 37.32
C ASP A 209 19.52 -40.63 37.14
N LEU A 210 20.73 -40.89 37.65
CA LEU A 210 21.88 -39.99 37.48
C LEU A 210 22.33 -39.95 36.02
N GLU A 211 22.32 -41.09 35.32
CA GLU A 211 22.62 -41.16 33.89
C GLU A 211 21.53 -40.51 33.03
N ALA A 212 20.26 -40.72 33.35
CA ALA A 212 19.14 -40.07 32.66
C ALA A 212 19.24 -38.54 32.78
N ASN A 213 19.53 -38.02 33.98
CA ASN A 213 19.75 -36.60 34.20
C ASN A 213 20.95 -36.04 33.42
N LYS A 214 22.03 -36.82 33.27
CA LYS A 214 23.18 -36.42 32.43
C LYS A 214 22.80 -36.33 30.96
N ARG A 215 22.05 -37.30 30.43
CA ARG A 215 21.57 -37.29 29.04
C ARG A 215 20.62 -36.12 28.77
N ASP A 216 19.72 -35.81 29.70
CA ASP A 216 18.81 -34.68 29.57
C ASP A 216 19.55 -33.34 29.68
N ALA A 217 20.55 -33.22 30.56
CA ALA A 217 21.42 -32.06 30.62
C ALA A 217 22.20 -31.83 29.30
N GLU A 218 22.68 -32.90 28.65
CA GLU A 218 23.32 -32.82 27.34
C GLU A 218 22.35 -32.37 26.24
N LYS A 219 21.11 -32.91 26.22
CA LYS A 219 20.07 -32.46 25.28
C LYS A 219 19.73 -30.99 25.46
N PHE A 220 19.60 -30.51 26.70
CA PHE A 220 19.37 -29.09 26.98
C PHE A 220 20.54 -28.21 26.54
N LYS A 221 21.78 -28.70 26.69
CA LYS A 221 22.98 -27.99 26.23
C LYS A 221 23.02 -27.89 24.69
N GLN A 222 22.72 -28.99 23.99
CA GLN A 222 22.62 -29.01 22.53
C GLN A 222 21.51 -28.08 22.02
N GLN A 223 20.33 -28.12 22.65
CA GLN A 223 19.20 -27.25 22.30
C GLN A 223 19.52 -25.76 22.52
N ARG A 224 20.24 -25.41 23.60
CA ARG A 224 20.72 -24.04 23.82
C ARG A 224 21.70 -23.59 22.74
N GLU A 225 22.61 -24.47 22.33
CA GLU A 225 23.59 -24.16 21.28
C GLU A 225 22.93 -24.01 19.91
N GLU A 226 21.94 -24.85 19.59
CA GLU A 226 21.15 -24.74 18.36
C GLU A 226 20.33 -23.45 18.32
N ASN A 227 19.68 -23.09 19.44
CA ASN A 227 18.95 -21.83 19.56
C ASN A 227 19.88 -20.62 19.46
N ARG A 228 21.11 -20.73 19.98
CA ARG A 228 22.13 -19.69 19.81
C ARG A 228 22.51 -19.53 18.34
N LYS A 229 22.78 -20.64 17.63
CA LYS A 229 23.10 -20.61 16.18
C LYS A 229 21.95 -20.05 15.35
N LYS A 230 20.69 -20.41 15.66
CA LYS A 230 19.50 -19.84 15.00
C LYS A 230 19.41 -18.33 15.19
N ARG A 231 19.63 -17.83 16.42
CA ARG A 231 19.66 -16.39 16.71
C ARG A 231 20.79 -15.67 15.99
N GLU A 232 21.99 -16.26 15.92
CA GLU A 232 23.12 -15.68 15.19
C GLU A 232 22.80 -15.56 13.68
N VAL A 233 22.17 -16.56 13.08
CA VAL A 233 21.71 -16.51 11.67
C VAL A 233 20.61 -15.47 11.47
N GLU A 234 19.62 -15.39 12.35
CA GLU A 234 18.56 -14.38 12.29
C GLU A 234 19.11 -12.95 12.44
N MET A 235 20.03 -12.74 13.37
CA MET A 235 20.71 -11.45 13.56
C MET A 235 21.51 -11.05 12.32
N SER A 236 22.28 -11.97 11.74
CA SER A 236 23.01 -11.71 10.49
C SER A 236 22.08 -11.39 9.32
N LYS A 237 20.94 -12.07 9.22
CA LYS A 237 19.92 -11.78 8.19
C LYS A 237 19.26 -10.41 8.40
N MET A 238 19.01 -10.02 9.65
CA MET A 238 18.48 -8.70 9.99
C MET A 238 19.48 -7.59 9.69
N GLU A 239 20.77 -7.82 9.96
CA GLU A 239 21.86 -6.90 9.65
C GLU A 239 22.01 -6.69 8.15
N GLN A 240 22.01 -7.77 7.35
CA GLN A 240 22.02 -7.68 5.87
C GLN A 240 20.81 -6.90 5.34
N LEU A 241 19.62 -7.13 5.89
CA LEU A 241 18.41 -6.42 5.49
C LEU A 241 18.45 -4.93 5.89
N GLN A 242 19.12 -4.60 6.99
CA GLN A 242 19.33 -3.22 7.42
C GLN A 242 20.36 -2.51 6.53
N GLU A 243 21.46 -3.17 6.17
CA GLU A 243 22.45 -2.65 5.21
C GLU A 243 21.83 -2.44 3.82
N GLU A 244 21.02 -3.38 3.34
CA GLU A 244 20.33 -3.24 2.04
C GLU A 244 19.37 -2.05 2.04
N ARG A 245 18.62 -1.86 3.13
CA ARG A 245 17.75 -0.68 3.31
C ARG A 245 18.54 0.62 3.35
N GLN A 246 19.70 0.63 4.01
CA GLN A 246 20.58 1.80 4.06
C GLN A 246 21.16 2.12 2.68
N LYS A 247 21.66 1.12 1.94
CA LYS A 247 22.15 1.27 0.57
C LYS A 247 21.05 1.79 -0.36
N LYS A 248 19.84 1.25 -0.27
CA LYS A 248 18.70 1.70 -1.07
C LYS A 248 18.28 3.14 -0.74
N ALA A 249 18.28 3.50 0.54
CA ALA A 249 17.99 4.87 0.98
C ALA A 249 19.09 5.87 0.55
N GLU A 250 20.35 5.45 0.53
CA GLU A 250 21.47 6.25 0.07
C GLU A 250 21.43 6.44 -1.46
N GLU A 251 21.13 5.38 -2.22
CA GLU A 251 20.93 5.46 -3.67
C GLU A 251 19.75 6.36 -4.03
N GLU A 252 18.63 6.26 -3.30
CA GLU A 252 17.47 7.14 -3.50
C GLU A 252 17.80 8.60 -3.17
N ARG A 253 18.55 8.86 -2.10
CA ARG A 253 19.06 10.20 -1.79
C ARG A 253 19.97 10.74 -2.87
N LYS A 254 20.84 9.91 -3.44
CA LYS A 254 21.73 10.30 -4.54
C LYS A 254 20.93 10.64 -5.80
N LYS A 255 19.93 9.82 -6.15
CA LYS A 255 19.00 10.11 -7.27
C LYS A 255 18.24 11.42 -7.04
N GLN A 256 17.71 11.66 -5.84
CA GLN A 256 17.05 12.91 -5.51
C GLN A 256 18.00 14.12 -5.56
N ALA A 257 19.26 13.95 -5.18
CA ALA A 257 20.26 15.01 -5.26
C ALA A 257 20.61 15.35 -6.72
N GLU A 258 20.84 14.32 -7.56
CA GLU A 258 21.07 14.48 -9.00
C GLU A 258 19.87 15.12 -9.71
N GLU A 259 18.65 14.70 -9.36
CA GLU A 259 17.42 15.29 -9.89
C GLU A 259 17.27 16.75 -9.48
N ARG A 260 17.54 17.10 -8.20
CA ARG A 260 17.55 18.50 -7.75
C ARG A 260 18.59 19.34 -8.47
N GLU A 261 19.77 18.78 -8.73
CA GLU A 261 20.81 19.48 -9.47
C GLU A 261 20.42 19.69 -10.94
N ARG A 262 19.82 18.68 -11.58
CA ARG A 262 19.25 18.78 -12.94
C ARG A 262 18.18 19.88 -13.00
N LEU A 263 17.26 19.90 -12.03
CA LEU A 263 16.20 20.90 -11.95
C LEU A 263 16.75 22.31 -11.68
N LYS A 264 17.86 22.42 -10.95
CA LYS A 264 18.57 23.69 -10.75
C LYS A 264 19.22 24.17 -12.05
N ARG A 265 19.91 23.30 -12.78
CA ARG A 265 20.49 23.63 -14.10
C ARG A 265 19.40 24.02 -15.11
N GLU A 266 18.28 23.31 -15.13
CA GLU A 266 17.15 23.63 -15.98
C GLU A 266 16.50 24.98 -15.61
N LYS A 267 16.42 25.31 -14.31
CA LYS A 267 15.98 26.64 -13.86
C LYS A 267 16.95 27.75 -14.25
N GLU A 268 18.26 27.53 -14.11
CA GLU A 268 19.30 28.48 -14.53
C GLU A 268 19.30 28.68 -16.06
N GLU A 269 19.09 27.61 -16.83
CA GLU A 269 18.98 27.67 -18.28
C GLU A 269 17.69 28.37 -18.73
N LYS A 270 16.56 28.11 -18.06
CA LYS A 270 15.30 28.86 -18.24
C LYS A 270 15.45 30.33 -17.84
N GLU A 271 16.19 30.66 -16.79
CA GLU A 271 16.46 32.05 -16.40
C GLU A 271 17.40 32.75 -17.38
N LYS A 272 18.42 32.05 -17.90
CA LYS A 272 19.31 32.55 -18.95
C LYS A 272 18.55 32.76 -20.26
N ALA A 273 17.64 31.86 -20.61
CA ALA A 273 16.72 32.03 -21.73
C ALA A 273 15.77 33.22 -21.50
N ARG A 274 15.28 33.44 -20.27
CA ARG A 274 14.47 34.62 -19.91
C ARG A 274 15.26 35.93 -20.00
N ARG A 275 16.55 35.95 -19.62
CA ARG A 275 17.43 37.12 -19.81
C ARG A 275 17.70 37.40 -21.29
N ASN A 276 17.82 36.35 -22.11
CA ASN A 276 17.93 36.48 -23.58
C ASN A 276 16.60 36.84 -24.26
N MET A 277 15.49 36.83 -23.52
CA MET A 277 14.16 37.24 -23.95
C MET A 277 13.80 38.61 -23.34
N MET A 278 14.73 39.56 -23.19
CA MET A 278 14.39 40.97 -22.97
C MET A 278 14.77 41.76 -24.22
N ASN A 279 13.77 42.30 -24.90
CA ASN A 279 13.98 43.24 -26.00
C ASN A 279 14.50 44.58 -25.43
N PRO A 280 15.41 45.29 -26.12
CA PRO A 280 15.90 46.60 -25.67
C PRO A 280 14.84 47.70 -25.67
N SER A 281 13.59 47.43 -26.10
CA SER A 281 12.53 48.42 -26.27
C SER A 281 11.39 48.37 -25.23
N GLY A 282 11.49 47.56 -24.16
CA GLY A 282 10.56 47.61 -23.02
C GLY A 282 9.10 47.18 -23.29
N ALA A 283 8.79 46.58 -24.45
CA ALA A 283 7.45 46.07 -24.73
C ALA A 283 7.24 44.68 -24.07
N PRO A 284 6.05 44.40 -23.49
CA PRO A 284 5.76 43.11 -22.88
C PRO A 284 5.73 42.01 -23.94
N ILE A 285 6.62 41.05 -23.81
CA ILE A 285 6.65 39.85 -24.65
C ILE A 285 5.38 39.06 -24.36
N ASN A 286 4.65 38.70 -25.42
CA ASN A 286 3.50 37.83 -25.30
C ASN A 286 3.97 36.40 -25.01
N ILE A 287 4.21 36.11 -23.72
CA ILE A 287 4.74 34.83 -23.21
C ILE A 287 3.91 33.64 -23.71
N SER A 288 2.58 33.80 -23.80
CA SER A 288 1.69 32.76 -24.31
C SER A 288 2.03 32.38 -25.76
N LYS A 289 2.24 33.38 -26.63
CA LYS A 289 2.59 33.14 -28.03
C LYS A 289 3.96 32.47 -28.17
N VAL A 290 4.95 32.88 -27.36
CA VAL A 290 6.30 32.29 -27.36
C VAL A 290 6.28 30.84 -26.89
N VAL A 291 5.56 30.53 -25.80
CA VAL A 291 5.43 29.16 -25.29
C VAL A 291 4.71 28.26 -26.30
N SER A 292 3.65 28.74 -26.94
CA SER A 292 2.93 27.97 -27.97
C SER A 292 3.80 27.70 -29.19
N GLN A 293 4.58 28.68 -29.65
CA GLN A 293 5.53 28.49 -30.75
C GLN A 293 6.64 27.49 -30.40
N GLN A 294 7.17 27.54 -29.18
CA GLN A 294 8.18 26.58 -28.72
C GLN A 294 7.60 25.17 -28.64
N LYS A 295 6.37 25.01 -28.14
CA LYS A 295 5.68 23.71 -28.11
C LYS A 295 5.45 23.14 -29.50
N ALA A 296 5.05 23.98 -30.46
CA ALA A 296 4.87 23.56 -31.84
C ALA A 296 6.19 23.08 -32.47
N LYS A 297 7.30 23.82 -32.24
CA LYS A 297 8.64 23.41 -32.69
C LYS A 297 9.11 22.10 -32.07
N ASN A 298 8.88 21.92 -30.77
CA ASN A 298 9.23 20.67 -30.09
C ASN A 298 8.43 19.49 -30.64
N ARG A 299 7.13 19.68 -30.90
CA ARG A 299 6.28 18.66 -31.53
C ARG A 299 6.80 18.29 -32.92
N GLU A 300 7.07 19.29 -33.75
CA GLU A 300 7.59 19.08 -35.12
C GLU A 300 8.96 18.36 -35.12
N GLN A 301 9.87 18.75 -34.22
CA GLN A 301 11.16 18.05 -34.07
C GLN A 301 10.98 16.61 -33.60
N THR A 302 10.12 16.38 -32.61
CA THR A 302 9.85 15.02 -32.09
C THR A 302 9.25 14.12 -33.17
N LEU A 303 8.37 14.67 -34.01
CA LEU A 303 7.80 13.96 -35.15
C LEU A 303 8.86 13.65 -36.20
N ALA A 304 9.71 14.62 -36.55
CA ALA A 304 10.79 14.41 -37.51
C ALA A 304 11.80 13.35 -37.04
N ASP A 305 12.05 13.25 -35.74
CA ASP A 305 12.98 12.27 -35.16
C ASP A 305 12.38 10.84 -35.12
N ARG A 306 11.05 10.71 -35.03
CA ARG A 306 10.35 9.42 -34.87
C ARG A 306 9.77 8.87 -36.17
N VAL A 307 9.34 9.72 -37.10
CA VAL A 307 8.77 9.32 -38.39
C VAL A 307 9.92 9.05 -39.37
N PRO A 308 10.00 7.86 -40.00
CA PRO A 308 10.99 7.59 -41.03
C PRO A 308 10.87 8.58 -42.18
N THR A 309 12.00 9.15 -42.62
CA THR A 309 11.99 10.05 -43.78
C THR A 309 11.63 9.28 -45.04
N MET A 310 10.63 9.75 -45.77
CA MET A 310 10.18 9.16 -47.02
C MET A 310 11.17 9.50 -48.16
N THR A 311 12.28 8.77 -48.28
CA THR A 311 13.29 8.97 -49.34
C THR A 311 12.96 8.14 -50.59
N ILE A 312 11.76 8.35 -51.16
CA ILE A 312 11.38 7.70 -52.41
C ILE A 312 11.84 8.58 -53.56
N SER A 313 12.77 8.06 -54.38
CA SER A 313 13.25 8.72 -55.58
C SER A 313 12.66 8.06 -56.83
N SER A 314 12.76 8.74 -57.99
CA SER A 314 12.37 8.14 -59.26
C SER A 314 13.16 6.89 -59.63
N THR A 315 14.34 6.68 -59.03
CA THR A 315 15.21 5.52 -59.24
C THR A 315 15.02 4.39 -58.22
N THR A 316 14.13 4.55 -57.23
CA THR A 316 13.88 3.53 -56.21
C THR A 316 13.16 2.33 -56.85
N THR A 317 13.73 1.14 -56.67
CA THR A 317 13.24 -0.10 -57.30
C THR A 317 11.95 -0.61 -56.65
N GLU A 318 11.18 -1.42 -57.38
CA GLU A 318 9.98 -2.08 -56.84
C GLU A 318 10.25 -2.84 -55.52
N ALA A 319 11.36 -3.59 -55.45
CA ALA A 319 11.73 -4.35 -54.27
C ALA A 319 12.01 -3.45 -53.04
N GLU A 320 12.68 -2.32 -53.26
CA GLU A 320 12.94 -1.33 -52.21
C GLU A 320 11.65 -0.66 -51.75
N LEU A 321 10.75 -0.28 -52.67
CA LEU A 321 9.44 0.30 -52.34
C LEU A 321 8.59 -0.67 -51.52
N ARG A 322 8.62 -1.95 -51.87
CA ARG A 322 7.89 -3.01 -51.17
C ARG A 322 8.42 -3.19 -49.74
N ASN A 323 9.74 -3.26 -49.57
CA ASN A 323 10.35 -3.34 -48.24
C ASN A 323 10.00 -2.11 -47.40
N PHE A 324 10.13 -0.92 -47.98
CA PHE A 324 9.81 0.33 -47.31
C PHE A 324 8.33 0.40 -46.87
N ALA A 325 7.40 0.02 -47.73
CA ALA A 325 5.97 -0.03 -47.39
C ALA A 325 5.68 -1.04 -46.26
N ASN A 326 6.32 -2.21 -46.26
CA ASN A 326 6.19 -3.20 -45.19
C ASN A 326 6.76 -2.67 -43.86
N ASP A 327 7.89 -1.97 -43.89
CA ASP A 327 8.51 -1.38 -42.70
C ASP A 327 7.58 -0.32 -42.09
N LEU A 328 7.03 0.58 -42.91
CA LEU A 328 6.05 1.58 -42.47
C LEU A 328 4.81 0.93 -41.88
N TYR A 329 4.30 -0.14 -42.50
CA TYR A 329 3.15 -0.88 -41.99
C TYR A 329 3.42 -1.48 -40.60
N ASN A 330 4.56 -2.14 -40.42
CA ASN A 330 4.96 -2.74 -39.15
C ASN A 330 5.19 -1.68 -38.06
N GLN A 331 5.78 -0.54 -38.42
CA GLN A 331 5.99 0.56 -37.49
C GLN A 331 4.67 1.21 -37.08
N LEU A 332 3.72 1.37 -38.01
CA LEU A 332 2.38 1.85 -37.71
C LEU A 332 1.65 0.90 -36.76
N LYS A 333 1.72 -0.42 -37.01
CA LYS A 333 1.12 -1.43 -36.13
C LYS A 333 1.69 -1.36 -34.71
N THR A 334 3.01 -1.22 -34.57
CA THR A 334 3.67 -1.08 -33.27
C THR A 334 3.22 0.20 -32.57
N THR A 335 3.28 1.33 -33.25
CA THR A 335 2.98 2.65 -32.68
C THR A 335 1.51 2.78 -32.26
N LEU A 336 0.56 2.23 -33.03
CA LEU A 336 -0.86 2.16 -32.63
C LEU A 336 -1.05 1.38 -31.34
N GLY A 337 -0.27 0.32 -31.14
CA GLY A 337 -0.26 -0.45 -29.90
C GLY A 337 0.29 0.35 -28.72
N ASP A 338 1.35 1.13 -28.91
CA ASP A 338 1.90 2.01 -27.87
C ASP A 338 0.92 3.12 -27.48
N VAL A 339 0.18 3.68 -28.45
CA VAL A 339 -0.90 4.63 -28.22
C VAL A 339 -2.01 4.03 -27.35
N PHE A 340 -2.40 2.78 -27.60
CA PHE A 340 -3.35 2.07 -26.75
C PHE A 340 -2.84 1.94 -25.30
N ASP A 341 -1.59 1.53 -25.13
CA ASP A 341 -1.00 1.33 -23.81
C ASP A 341 -0.92 2.67 -23.03
N LEU A 342 -0.62 3.78 -23.70
CA LEU A 342 -0.65 5.13 -23.12
C LEU A 342 -2.06 5.56 -22.73
N ASP A 343 -3.06 5.32 -23.57
CA ASP A 343 -4.47 5.60 -23.28
C ASP A 343 -4.94 4.85 -22.03
N GLU A 344 -4.58 3.57 -21.89
CA GLU A 344 -4.94 2.76 -20.72
C GLU A 344 -4.24 3.25 -19.44
N GLN A 345 -2.97 3.64 -19.54
CA GLN A 345 -2.27 4.26 -18.40
C GLN A 345 -2.92 5.58 -17.98
N LYS A 346 -3.32 6.40 -18.94
CA LYS A 346 -4.04 7.65 -18.69
C LYS A 346 -5.36 7.42 -17.94
N LYS A 347 -6.18 6.46 -18.39
CA LYS A 347 -7.43 6.08 -17.69
C LYS A 347 -7.17 5.64 -16.25
N LYS A 348 -6.10 4.86 -16.02
CA LYS A 348 -5.69 4.45 -14.67
C LYS A 348 -5.33 5.67 -13.81
N ASN A 349 -4.54 6.61 -14.35
CA ASN A 349 -4.17 7.83 -13.63
C ASN A 349 -5.40 8.69 -13.27
N GLU A 350 -6.33 8.89 -14.20
CA GLU A 350 -7.60 9.60 -13.94
C GLU A 350 -8.40 8.94 -12.82
N TYR A 351 -8.49 7.61 -12.82
CA TYR A 351 -9.16 6.87 -11.75
C TYR A 351 -8.51 7.10 -10.37
N TYR A 352 -7.19 7.11 -10.29
CA TYR A 352 -6.48 7.41 -9.04
C TYR A 352 -6.73 8.84 -8.56
N ILE A 353 -6.70 9.82 -9.46
CA ILE A 353 -7.04 11.21 -9.14
C ILE A 353 -8.46 11.28 -8.55
N HIS A 354 -9.44 10.61 -9.17
CA HIS A 354 -10.82 10.62 -8.70
C HIS A 354 -11.01 9.95 -7.33
N ILE A 355 -10.44 8.76 -7.08
CA ILE A 355 -10.58 8.11 -5.76
C ILE A 355 -10.04 8.98 -4.65
N THR A 356 -8.86 9.56 -4.85
CA THR A 356 -8.20 10.38 -3.84
C THR A 356 -9.04 11.59 -3.43
N VAL A 357 -9.82 12.15 -4.35
CA VAL A 357 -10.74 13.26 -4.05
C VAL A 357 -11.98 12.80 -3.26
N PHE A 358 -12.51 11.60 -3.53
CA PHE A 358 -13.76 11.12 -2.91
C PHE A 358 -13.59 10.44 -1.55
N THR A 359 -12.42 9.89 -1.21
CA THR A 359 -12.22 9.20 0.07
C THR A 359 -12.01 10.12 1.28
N GLU A 360 -11.92 11.44 1.06
CA GLU A 360 -11.72 12.44 2.13
C GLU A 360 -12.79 13.54 2.17
N SER A 361 -13.85 13.41 1.36
CA SER A 361 -15.11 14.17 1.49
C SER A 361 -16.03 13.49 2.48
#